data_AF-A0A087TLR5-F1
#
_entry.id   AF-A0A087TLR5-F1
#
_cell.length_a   1.000
_cell.length_b   1.000
_cell.length_c   1.000
_cell.angle_alpha   90.00
_cell.angle_beta   90.00
_cell.angle_gamma   90.00
#
_symmetry.space_group_name_H-M   'P 1'
#
loop_
_entity.id
_entity.type
_entity.pdbx_description
1 polymer ?
#
loop_
_entity_poly.entity_id
_entity_poly.type
_entity_poly.pdbx_seq_one_letter_code
_entity_poly.pdbx_strand_id
1 'polypeptide(L)'
;MDVDGKKSRSLGRLCQLDCVFHQIIFSRPPCSSEIKDLVFTHTLETPQQQRRQVRKSIKNLFTPTPKFQKTMKRGVYLACLMYTDHRVLVTTEDTLPVMEVDETCPSCLNNDFHWLMKVACTWEDAKALRMEMEKTPSSSAIHFRSKLLQAAEMMQAALGVQDLGQFYYRPIKDSDDTTVLCTVKYVPDAKTVN
;
A
#
# COMPACT_ATOMS: atom_id res chain seq x y z
N MET A 1 37.61 5.72 26.30
CA MET A 1 37.94 6.87 25.45
C MET A 1 36.77 7.07 24.51
N ASP A 2 36.09 8.19 24.73
CA ASP A 2 34.88 8.66 24.07
C ASP A 2 35.25 9.31 22.73
N VAL A 3 34.69 8.86 21.60
CA VAL A 3 34.75 9.60 20.33
C VAL A 3 33.42 9.46 19.59
N ASP A 4 32.52 10.37 19.98
CA ASP A 4 31.57 11.12 19.15
C ASP A 4 30.26 10.44 18.72
N GLY A 5 29.28 10.48 19.63
CA GLY A 5 27.86 10.20 19.43
C GLY A 5 27.13 11.24 18.56
N LYS A 6 27.59 11.51 17.34
CA LYS A 6 26.86 12.34 16.38
C LYS A 6 25.66 11.58 15.82
N LYS A 7 24.46 11.89 16.32
CA LYS A 7 23.20 11.54 15.65
C LYS A 7 23.27 12.06 14.21
N SER A 8 23.17 11.15 13.24
CA SER A 8 23.27 11.49 11.81
C SER A 8 22.25 12.58 11.46
N ARG A 9 22.70 13.66 10.81
CA ARG A 9 21.84 14.74 10.29
C ARG A 9 20.72 14.24 9.35
N SER A 10 20.80 12.99 8.89
CA SER A 10 19.72 12.34 8.12
C SER A 10 18.56 11.89 9.00
N LEU A 11 18.82 11.40 10.22
CA LEU A 11 17.80 10.84 11.12
C LEU A 11 16.77 11.92 11.54
N GLY A 12 17.26 13.12 11.85
CA GLY A 12 16.38 14.25 12.18
C GLY A 12 15.49 14.69 11.01
N ARG A 13 15.98 14.58 9.77
CA ARG A 13 15.20 14.89 8.56
C ARG A 13 14.15 13.81 8.23
N LEU A 14 14.48 12.54 8.44
CA LEU A 14 13.51 11.44 8.34
C LEU A 14 12.37 11.62 9.34
N CYS A 15 12.69 11.89 10.61
CA CYS A 15 11.66 12.12 11.63
C CYS A 15 10.76 13.32 11.28
N GLN A 16 11.35 14.39 10.73
CA GLN A 16 10.58 15.55 10.27
C GLN A 16 9.64 15.20 9.10
N LEU A 17 10.09 14.36 8.15
CA LEU A 17 9.24 13.86 7.07
C LEU A 17 8.10 12.99 7.61
N ASP A 18 8.39 12.09 8.56
CA ASP A 18 7.37 11.26 9.22
C ASP A 18 6.32 12.13 9.92
N CYS A 19 6.75 13.21 10.60
CA CYS A 19 5.84 14.19 11.18
C CYS A 19 4.95 14.86 10.12
N VAL A 20 5.52 15.26 8.98
CA VAL A 20 4.76 15.89 7.89
C VAL A 20 3.78 14.90 7.25
N PHE A 21 4.19 13.64 7.01
CA PHE A 21 3.29 12.60 6.51
C PHE A 21 2.14 12.36 7.47
N HIS A 22 2.43 12.14 8.76
CA HIS A 22 1.38 12.02 9.77
C HIS A 22 0.49 13.26 9.82
N GLN A 23 1.05 14.47 9.76
CA GLN A 23 0.26 15.68 9.74
C GLN A 23 -0.68 15.71 8.53
N ILE A 24 -0.24 15.33 7.33
CA ILE A 24 -1.10 15.27 6.13
C ILE A 24 -2.21 14.23 6.31
N ILE A 25 -1.86 13.04 6.82
CA ILE A 25 -2.81 11.95 7.06
C ILE A 25 -3.88 12.36 8.08
N PHE A 26 -3.48 12.97 9.20
CA PHE A 26 -4.37 13.35 10.29
C PHE A 26 -5.07 14.71 10.11
N SER A 27 -4.55 15.59 9.24
CA SER A 27 -5.18 16.89 8.93
C SER A 27 -6.26 16.76 7.84
N ARG A 28 -6.46 15.57 7.27
CA ARG A 28 -7.56 15.34 6.33
C ARG A 28 -8.89 15.63 7.01
N PRO A 29 -9.72 16.54 6.45
CA PRO A 29 -11.06 16.78 6.97
C PRO A 29 -11.88 15.48 6.97
N PRO A 30 -12.77 15.26 7.96
CA PRO A 30 -13.68 14.12 7.97
C PRO A 30 -14.56 14.00 6.72
N CYS A 31 -14.71 15.10 5.97
CA CYS A 31 -15.45 15.22 4.71
C CYS A 31 -14.59 14.98 3.45
N SER A 32 -13.28 14.77 3.57
CA SER A 32 -12.37 14.61 2.41
C SER A 32 -12.55 13.30 1.63
N SER A 33 -13.45 12.43 2.09
CA SER A 33 -13.92 11.28 1.34
C SER A 33 -15.27 11.59 0.68
N GLU A 34 -15.29 12.47 -0.33
CA GLU A 34 -16.42 12.54 -1.29
C GLU A 34 -16.53 11.24 -2.12
N ILE A 35 -15.54 10.33 -2.02
CA ILE A 35 -15.63 8.98 -2.61
C ILE A 35 -16.57 8.06 -1.80
N LYS A 36 -16.92 8.39 -0.54
CA LYS A 36 -17.88 7.59 0.24
C LYS A 36 -19.32 7.67 -0.30
N ASP A 37 -19.71 8.79 -0.90
CA ASP A 37 -21.09 8.99 -1.37
C ASP A 37 -21.41 8.25 -2.67
N LEU A 38 -20.39 7.93 -3.48
CA LEU A 38 -20.53 7.12 -4.70
C LEU A 38 -20.77 5.63 -4.42
N VAL A 39 -20.33 5.11 -3.27
CA VAL A 39 -20.63 3.75 -2.83
C VAL A 39 -22.03 3.68 -2.19
N PHE A 40 -22.46 4.76 -1.53
CA PHE A 40 -23.74 4.79 -0.81
C PHE A 40 -24.95 4.94 -1.75
N THR A 41 -24.76 5.56 -2.93
CA THR A 41 -25.85 5.81 -3.89
C THR A 41 -26.24 4.60 -4.73
N HIS A 42 -25.38 3.59 -4.88
CA HIS A 42 -25.67 2.39 -5.69
C HIS A 42 -26.30 1.21 -4.92
N THR A 43 -26.45 1.32 -3.60
CA THR A 43 -27.19 0.34 -2.80
C THR A 43 -28.26 1.06 -1.98
N LEU A 44 -29.38 1.38 -2.61
CA LEU A 44 -30.62 1.61 -1.87
C LEU A 44 -30.89 0.34 -1.06
N GLU A 45 -30.89 0.46 0.27
CA GLU A 45 -31.81 -0.17 1.23
C GLU A 45 -31.36 0.22 2.68
N THR A 46 -32.12 1.15 3.27
CA THR A 46 -32.26 1.51 4.71
C THR A 46 -31.15 2.26 5.50
N PRO A 47 -31.52 3.24 6.37
CA PRO A 47 -30.59 4.12 7.06
C PRO A 47 -30.29 3.64 8.49
N GLN A 48 -29.17 2.94 8.68
CA GLN A 48 -28.55 2.76 10.00
C GLN A 48 -27.18 2.11 9.80
N GLN A 49 -26.08 2.87 9.90
CA GLN A 49 -24.77 2.32 10.30
C GLN A 49 -23.73 3.42 10.54
N GLN A 50 -23.68 3.84 11.81
CA GLN A 50 -22.44 4.26 12.47
C GLN A 50 -21.31 3.26 12.14
N ARG A 51 -20.11 3.79 11.87
CA ARG A 51 -18.80 3.09 11.92
C ARG A 51 -18.89 1.59 11.57
N ARG A 52 -18.87 1.27 10.26
CA ARG A 52 -18.71 -0.12 9.81
C ARG A 52 -17.31 -0.64 10.18
N GLN A 53 -17.16 -1.09 11.43
CA GLN A 53 -16.30 -2.23 11.71
C GLN A 53 -16.82 -3.37 10.84
N VAL A 54 -16.04 -3.75 9.83
CA VAL A 54 -16.30 -4.95 9.03
C VAL A 54 -16.48 -6.09 10.02
N ARG A 55 -17.69 -6.66 10.10
CA ARG A 55 -17.93 -7.86 10.91
C ARG A 55 -17.05 -8.95 10.32
N LYS A 56 -15.93 -9.23 10.98
CA LYS A 56 -15.01 -10.33 10.65
C LYS A 56 -15.76 -11.65 10.89
N SER A 57 -16.53 -12.10 9.89
CA SER A 57 -17.12 -13.43 9.92
C SER A 57 -15.99 -14.45 9.84
N ILE A 58 -16.09 -15.54 10.60
CA ILE A 58 -15.13 -16.64 10.50
C ILE A 58 -15.03 -17.19 9.07
N LYS A 59 -16.10 -17.03 8.26
CA LYS A 59 -16.12 -17.38 6.84
C LYS A 59 -15.03 -16.65 6.03
N ASN A 60 -14.68 -15.42 6.41
CA ASN A 60 -13.63 -14.64 5.75
C ASN A 60 -12.22 -15.18 6.08
N LEU A 61 -12.08 -16.07 7.06
CA LEU A 61 -10.82 -16.79 7.29
C LEU A 61 -10.63 -17.96 6.30
N PHE A 62 -11.71 -18.38 5.64
CA PHE A 62 -11.70 -19.48 4.68
C PHE A 62 -11.83 -19.00 3.23
N THR A 63 -11.85 -17.68 3.00
CA THR A 63 -11.76 -17.15 1.64
C THR A 63 -10.33 -17.34 1.11
N PRO A 64 -10.14 -17.79 -0.14
CA PRO A 64 -8.82 -17.98 -0.71
C PRO A 64 -7.99 -16.69 -0.64
N THR A 65 -6.87 -16.75 0.07
CA THR A 65 -5.91 -15.66 0.15
C THR A 65 -5.23 -15.48 -1.21
N PRO A 66 -5.06 -14.24 -1.71
CA PRO A 66 -4.26 -13.99 -2.90
C PRO A 66 -2.86 -14.59 -2.76
N LYS A 67 -2.36 -15.23 -3.82
CA LYS A 67 -1.05 -15.88 -3.81
C LYS A 67 0.06 -14.86 -4.07
N PHE A 68 1.10 -14.90 -3.26
CA PHE A 68 2.30 -14.11 -3.48
C PHE A 68 3.14 -14.68 -4.62
N GLN A 69 3.81 -13.79 -5.36
CA GLN A 69 4.76 -14.20 -6.38
C GLN A 69 6.07 -14.68 -5.78
N LYS A 70 6.44 -15.92 -6.12
CA LYS A 70 7.69 -16.56 -5.67
C LYS A 70 8.89 -16.20 -6.53
N THR A 71 8.64 -15.95 -7.81
CA THR A 71 9.67 -15.65 -8.80
C THR A 71 9.24 -14.42 -9.58
N MET A 72 10.12 -13.43 -9.67
CA MET A 72 9.93 -12.25 -10.48
C MET A 72 10.63 -12.44 -11.82
N LYS A 73 9.98 -12.05 -12.90
CA LYS A 73 10.56 -11.94 -14.24
C LYS A 73 10.52 -10.46 -14.64
N ARG A 74 10.74 -10.15 -15.91
CA ARG A 74 10.50 -8.81 -16.43
C ARG A 74 9.10 -8.33 -16.07
N GLY A 75 9.00 -7.13 -15.49
CA GLY A 75 7.73 -6.56 -15.05
C GLY A 75 7.86 -5.64 -13.84
N VAL A 76 6.72 -5.19 -13.34
CA VAL A 76 6.59 -4.34 -12.16
C VAL A 76 5.89 -5.11 -11.04
N TYR A 77 6.46 -5.03 -9.84
CA TYR A 77 6.00 -5.75 -8.67
C TYR A 77 5.82 -4.81 -7.47
N LEU A 78 4.85 -5.12 -6.63
CA LEU A 78 4.64 -4.48 -5.34
C LEU A 78 5.10 -5.44 -4.23
N ALA A 79 6.11 -5.04 -3.46
CA ALA A 79 6.57 -5.77 -2.29
C ALA A 79 6.13 -5.05 -1.01
N CYS A 80 5.84 -5.78 0.05
CA CYS A 80 5.52 -5.21 1.36
C CYS A 80 6.53 -5.68 2.43
N LEU A 81 7.30 -4.75 2.98
CA LEU A 81 8.21 -5.00 4.09
C LEU A 81 7.54 -4.53 5.38
N MET A 82 7.17 -5.49 6.22
CA MET A 82 6.71 -5.22 7.57
C MET A 82 7.79 -5.62 8.56
N TYR A 83 8.06 -4.78 9.55
CA TYR A 83 9.08 -5.06 10.55
C TYR A 83 8.64 -4.64 11.94
N THR A 84 9.13 -5.38 12.94
CA THR A 84 9.10 -5.03 14.35
C THR A 84 10.49 -4.57 14.77
N ASP A 85 10.69 -4.19 16.04
CA ASP A 85 11.98 -3.71 16.54
C ASP A 85 13.16 -4.67 16.30
N HIS A 86 12.89 -5.97 16.15
CA HIS A 86 13.93 -7.00 16.10
C HIS A 86 13.86 -7.89 14.87
N ARG A 87 12.77 -7.84 14.10
CA ARG A 87 12.49 -8.84 13.06
C ARG A 87 11.77 -8.22 11.87
N VAL A 88 12.07 -8.75 10.69
CA VAL A 88 11.26 -8.55 9.49
C VAL A 88 10.23 -9.67 9.42
N LEU A 89 8.99 -9.34 9.12
CA LEU A 89 7.93 -10.30 8.86
C LEU A 89 8.03 -10.77 7.41
N VAL A 90 8.08 -12.08 7.24
CA VAL A 90 8.15 -12.76 5.93
C VAL A 90 6.97 -13.72 5.80
N THR A 91 6.71 -14.16 4.56
CA THR A 91 5.75 -15.22 4.28
C THR A 91 6.25 -16.57 4.83
N THR A 92 5.40 -17.60 4.80
CA THR A 92 5.76 -18.97 5.22
C THR A 92 6.90 -19.59 4.40
N GLU A 93 7.28 -18.97 3.30
CA GLU A 93 8.37 -19.40 2.41
C GLU A 93 9.64 -18.57 2.62
N ASP A 94 9.75 -17.88 3.76
CA ASP A 94 10.90 -17.03 4.13
C ASP A 94 11.22 -15.92 3.10
N THR A 95 10.20 -15.47 2.37
CA THR A 95 10.31 -14.38 1.38
C THR A 95 9.38 -13.23 1.73
N LEU A 96 9.71 -12.01 1.28
CA LEU A 96 8.78 -10.88 1.42
C LEU A 96 7.50 -11.15 0.61
N PRO A 97 6.33 -10.70 1.08
CA PRO A 97 5.10 -10.74 0.30
C PRO A 97 5.23 -9.83 -0.92
N VAL A 98 5.05 -10.41 -2.11
CA VAL A 98 5.17 -9.72 -3.41
C VAL A 98 3.91 -10.00 -4.26
N MET A 99 3.37 -8.94 -4.86
CA MET A 99 2.28 -9.00 -5.84
C MET A 99 2.77 -8.48 -7.19
N GLU A 100 2.38 -9.15 -8.27
CA GLU A 100 2.62 -8.65 -9.62
C GLU A 100 1.66 -7.49 -9.94
N VAL A 101 2.18 -6.44 -10.57
CA VAL A 101 1.40 -5.30 -11.05
C VAL A 101 1.17 -5.42 -12.55
N ASP A 102 2.25 -5.58 -13.31
CA ASP A 102 2.20 -5.62 -14.77
C ASP A 102 3.44 -6.36 -15.30
N GLU A 103 3.30 -7.12 -16.38
CA GLU A 103 4.42 -7.77 -17.08
C GLU A 103 5.31 -6.76 -17.81
N THR A 104 4.82 -5.53 -18.01
CA THR A 104 5.51 -4.46 -18.73
C THR A 104 5.78 -3.26 -17.85
N CYS A 105 7.03 -2.78 -17.85
CA CYS A 105 7.40 -1.54 -17.16
C CYS A 105 7.07 -0.32 -18.06
N PRO A 106 6.20 0.62 -17.62
CA PRO A 106 5.92 1.82 -18.41
C PRO A 106 7.13 2.76 -18.46
N SER A 107 7.28 3.48 -19.57
CA SER A 107 8.39 4.43 -19.77
C SER A 107 8.38 5.61 -18.77
N CYS A 108 7.20 5.97 -18.26
CA CYS A 108 7.00 7.05 -17.30
C CYS A 108 6.83 6.60 -15.84
N LEU A 109 7.31 5.39 -15.48
CA LEU A 109 7.11 4.77 -14.16
C LEU A 109 7.36 5.72 -12.97
N ASN A 110 8.36 6.60 -13.04
CA ASN A 110 8.65 7.53 -11.95
C ASN A 110 7.46 8.46 -11.62
N ASN A 111 6.72 8.95 -12.61
CA ASN A 111 5.56 9.80 -12.38
C ASN A 111 4.44 9.04 -11.66
N ASP A 112 4.16 7.81 -12.10
CA ASP A 112 3.16 6.96 -11.48
C ASP A 112 3.58 6.49 -10.08
N PHE A 113 4.88 6.25 -9.89
CA PHE A 113 5.44 5.95 -8.58
C PHE A 113 5.29 7.13 -7.61
N HIS A 114 5.64 8.35 -8.02
CA HIS A 114 5.43 9.55 -7.19
C HIS A 114 3.95 9.80 -6.88
N TRP A 115 3.05 9.52 -7.82
CA TRP A 115 1.62 9.55 -7.57
C TRP A 115 1.23 8.50 -6.52
N LEU A 116 1.70 7.26 -6.66
CA LEU A 116 1.38 6.16 -5.74
C LEU A 116 1.90 6.42 -4.33
N MET A 117 3.07 7.05 -4.17
CA MET A 117 3.59 7.49 -2.87
C MET A 117 2.64 8.45 -2.15
N LYS A 118 1.93 9.32 -2.90
CA LYS A 118 0.91 10.21 -2.30
C LYS A 118 -0.33 9.42 -1.90
N VAL A 119 -0.73 8.44 -2.71
CA VAL A 119 -1.86 7.55 -2.39
C VAL A 119 -1.59 6.69 -1.16
N ALA A 120 -0.33 6.34 -0.89
CA ALA A 120 0.05 5.58 0.31
C ALA A 120 -0.27 6.29 1.64
N CYS A 121 -0.59 7.58 1.59
CA CYS A 121 -1.10 8.30 2.76
C CYS A 121 -2.57 7.96 3.07
N THR A 122 -3.30 7.36 2.13
CA THR A 122 -4.74 7.04 2.25
C THR A 122 -5.07 5.68 1.66
N TRP A 123 -4.43 4.64 2.18
CA TRP A 123 -4.67 3.26 1.77
C TRP A 123 -6.13 2.81 1.91
N GLU A 124 -6.87 3.40 2.85
CA GLU A 124 -8.31 3.17 3.05
C GLU A 124 -9.18 3.58 1.84
N ASP A 125 -8.73 4.56 1.07
CA ASP A 125 -9.40 5.06 -0.14
C ASP A 125 -8.97 4.30 -1.41
N ALA A 126 -7.94 3.45 -1.34
CA ALA A 126 -7.29 2.86 -2.52
C ALA A 126 -8.27 2.07 -3.40
N LYS A 127 -9.16 1.27 -2.78
CA LYS A 127 -10.19 0.50 -3.49
C LYS A 127 -11.17 1.40 -4.23
N ALA A 128 -11.61 2.48 -3.59
CA ALA A 128 -12.60 3.38 -4.17
C ALA A 128 -11.97 4.20 -5.33
N LEU A 129 -10.72 4.66 -5.14
CA LEU A 129 -9.95 5.31 -6.19
C LEU A 129 -9.72 4.39 -7.40
N ARG A 130 -9.46 3.10 -7.19
CA ARG A 130 -9.31 2.11 -8.26
C ARG A 130 -10.58 1.99 -9.10
N MET A 131 -11.74 1.85 -8.45
CA MET A 131 -13.03 1.76 -9.15
C MET A 131 -13.31 3.00 -10.00
N GLU A 132 -12.98 4.19 -9.51
CA GLU A 132 -13.12 5.43 -10.30
C GLU A 132 -12.20 5.47 -11.51
N MET A 133 -10.96 4.98 -11.37
CA MET A 133 -10.02 4.88 -12.49
C MET A 133 -10.50 3.89 -13.57
N GLU A 134 -11.10 2.77 -13.19
CA GLU A 134 -11.64 1.77 -14.13
C GLU A 134 -12.81 2.31 -14.98
N LYS A 135 -13.56 3.30 -14.47
CA LYS A 135 -14.63 3.97 -15.22
C LYS A 135 -14.11 4.85 -16.35
N THR A 136 -12.86 5.29 -16.28
CA THR A 136 -12.26 6.24 -17.22
C THR A 136 -11.08 5.60 -17.97
N PRO A 137 -11.30 4.78 -19.00
CA PRO A 137 -10.23 4.04 -19.70
C PRO A 137 -9.38 4.92 -20.64
N SER A 138 -9.38 6.24 -20.48
CA SER A 138 -8.91 7.19 -21.48
C SER A 138 -7.39 7.33 -21.59
N SER A 139 -6.59 6.70 -20.72
CA SER A 139 -5.12 6.71 -20.85
C SER A 139 -4.43 5.47 -20.27
N SER A 140 -3.29 5.12 -20.87
CA SER A 140 -2.42 4.04 -20.39
C SER A 140 -1.90 4.29 -18.97
N ALA A 141 -1.66 5.55 -18.59
CA ALA A 141 -1.26 5.92 -17.24
C ALA A 141 -2.37 5.63 -16.21
N ILE A 142 -3.63 5.96 -16.51
CA ILE A 142 -4.77 5.64 -15.62
C ILE A 142 -4.92 4.11 -15.48
N HIS A 143 -4.79 3.38 -16.59
CA HIS A 143 -4.86 1.92 -16.56
C HIS A 143 -3.74 1.30 -15.70
N PHE A 144 -2.50 1.76 -15.85
CA PHE A 144 -1.38 1.31 -15.03
C PHE A 144 -1.57 1.66 -13.55
N ARG A 145 -2.07 2.85 -13.24
CA ARG A 145 -2.43 3.25 -11.86
C ARG A 145 -3.54 2.38 -11.28
N SER A 146 -4.53 1.97 -12.07
CA SER A 146 -5.54 1.01 -11.63
C SER A 146 -4.91 -0.34 -11.25
N LYS A 147 -3.99 -0.85 -12.06
CA LYS A 147 -3.22 -2.08 -11.74
C LYS A 147 -2.39 -1.94 -10.47
N LEU A 148 -1.75 -0.79 -10.25
CA LEU A 148 -1.02 -0.52 -9.00
C LEU A 148 -1.95 -0.60 -7.77
N LEU A 149 -3.13 0.00 -7.86
CA LEU A 149 -4.13 -0.07 -6.79
C LEU A 149 -4.71 -1.47 -6.62
N GLN A 150 -4.86 -2.22 -7.72
CA GLN A 150 -5.32 -3.61 -7.68
C GLN A 150 -4.31 -4.50 -6.93
N ALA A 151 -3.03 -4.37 -7.25
CA ALA A 151 -1.97 -5.09 -6.54
C ALA A 151 -1.93 -4.70 -5.05
N ALA A 152 -2.16 -3.43 -4.72
CA ALA A 152 -2.26 -2.98 -3.33
C ALA A 152 -3.48 -3.58 -2.61
N GLU A 153 -4.65 -3.62 -3.25
CA GLU A 153 -5.86 -4.25 -2.68
C GLU A 153 -5.65 -5.76 -2.45
N MET A 154 -5.00 -6.45 -3.40
CA MET A 154 -4.63 -7.85 -3.24
C MET A 154 -3.63 -8.04 -2.08
N MET A 155 -2.64 -7.16 -1.95
CA MET A 155 -1.70 -7.19 -0.82
C MET A 155 -2.40 -6.97 0.53
N GLN A 156 -3.30 -5.99 0.62
CA GLN A 156 -4.12 -5.72 1.81
C GLN A 156 -4.97 -6.94 2.19
N ALA A 157 -5.64 -7.56 1.21
CA ALA A 157 -6.44 -8.76 1.44
C ALA A 157 -5.57 -9.96 1.86
N ALA A 158 -4.37 -10.09 1.29
CA ALA A 158 -3.47 -11.20 1.59
C ALA A 158 -2.83 -11.12 2.98
N LEU A 159 -2.49 -9.90 3.42
CA LEU A 159 -1.86 -9.63 4.71
C LEU A 159 -2.87 -9.28 5.82
N GLY A 160 -4.15 -9.12 5.47
CA GLY A 160 -5.22 -8.72 6.38
C GLY A 160 -5.09 -7.30 6.94
N VAL A 161 -4.20 -6.47 6.38
CA VAL A 161 -3.97 -5.09 6.81
C VAL A 161 -4.61 -4.10 5.86
N GLN A 162 -5.11 -2.98 6.40
CA GLN A 162 -5.59 -1.87 5.58
C GLN A 162 -4.47 -0.90 5.23
N ASP A 163 -3.52 -0.66 6.13
CA ASP A 163 -2.42 0.26 5.89
C ASP A 163 -1.13 -0.53 5.59
N LEU A 164 -0.57 -0.34 4.39
CA LEU A 164 0.66 -0.99 3.94
C LEU A 164 1.94 -0.20 4.29
N GLY A 165 1.80 0.95 4.96
CA GLY A 165 2.90 1.85 5.31
C GLY A 165 3.28 2.79 4.17
N GLN A 166 4.54 3.24 4.17
CA GLN A 166 5.05 4.19 3.19
C GLN A 166 5.96 3.49 2.19
N PHE A 167 6.10 4.03 0.98
CA PHE A 167 7.04 3.48 0.02
C PHE A 167 8.49 3.80 0.38
N TYR A 168 9.39 2.85 0.16
CA TYR A 168 10.80 3.13 0.03
C TYR A 168 11.01 4.10 -1.13
N TYR A 169 11.77 5.17 -0.89
CA TYR A 169 11.80 6.38 -1.73
C TYR A 169 12.22 6.18 -3.20
N ARG A 170 12.75 5.02 -3.57
CA ARG A 170 13.23 4.70 -4.91
C ARG A 170 12.79 3.29 -5.34
N PRO A 171 12.23 3.12 -6.57
CA PRO A 171 11.99 1.79 -7.13
C PRO A 171 13.30 0.98 -7.21
N ILE A 172 13.26 -0.28 -6.79
CA ILE A 172 14.40 -1.19 -6.87
C ILE A 172 14.36 -1.83 -8.25
N LYS A 173 15.43 -1.66 -9.03
CA LYS A 173 15.52 -2.18 -10.40
C LYS A 173 16.61 -3.24 -10.49
N ASP A 174 16.33 -4.30 -11.22
CA ASP A 174 17.28 -5.35 -11.56
C ASP A 174 17.70 -5.25 -13.03
N SER A 175 18.74 -6.00 -13.43
CA SER A 175 19.25 -6.04 -14.81
C SER A 175 18.24 -6.58 -15.83
N ASP A 176 17.28 -7.39 -15.39
CA ASP A 176 16.28 -8.06 -16.24
C ASP A 176 15.03 -7.21 -16.51
N ASP A 177 15.11 -5.89 -16.30
CA ASP A 177 13.97 -4.94 -16.41
C ASP A 177 12.81 -5.29 -15.45
N THR A 178 13.17 -5.93 -14.34
CA THR A 178 12.32 -6.14 -13.17
C THR A 178 12.37 -4.90 -12.29
N THR A 179 11.21 -4.32 -11.97
CA THR A 179 11.12 -3.20 -11.03
C THR A 179 10.23 -3.54 -9.84
N VAL A 180 10.74 -3.35 -8.63
CA VAL A 180 10.02 -3.58 -7.37
C VAL A 180 9.74 -2.25 -6.68
N LEU A 181 8.46 -1.99 -6.43
CA LEU A 181 7.98 -0.91 -5.59
C LEU A 181 7.76 -1.50 -4.20
N CYS A 182 8.53 -1.05 -3.20
CA CYS A 182 8.50 -1.65 -1.87
C CYS A 182 7.84 -0.70 -0.87
N THR A 183 6.80 -1.15 -0.17
CA THR A 183 6.30 -0.47 1.02
C THR A 183 7.05 -0.93 2.26
N VAL A 184 7.16 -0.06 3.26
CA VAL A 184 7.85 -0.25 4.52
C VAL A 184 6.90 0.18 5.62
N LYS A 185 6.62 -0.75 6.55
CA LYS A 185 5.74 -0.51 7.68
C LYS A 185 6.33 -1.04 8.97
N TYR A 186 6.46 -0.16 9.95
CA TYR A 186 6.71 -0.56 11.32
C TYR A 186 5.43 -1.11 11.95
N VAL A 187 5.55 -2.26 12.61
CA VAL A 187 4.46 -2.93 13.32
C VAL A 187 4.93 -3.19 14.76
N PRO A 188 4.36 -2.51 15.77
CA PRO A 188 4.85 -2.62 17.15
C PRO A 188 4.60 -3.99 17.80
N ASP A 189 3.60 -4.73 17.31
CA ASP A 189 3.36 -6.12 17.73
C ASP A 189 3.01 -6.95 16.50
N ALA A 190 3.74 -8.03 16.25
CA ALA A 190 3.47 -8.95 15.13
C ALA A 190 2.01 -9.47 15.16
N LYS A 191 1.37 -9.51 16.33
CA LYS A 191 -0.04 -9.89 16.50
C LYS A 191 -1.05 -8.87 15.94
N THR A 192 -0.60 -7.67 15.54
CA THR A 192 -1.48 -6.63 14.96
C THR A 192 -1.64 -6.74 13.45
N VAL A 193 -0.87 -7.61 12.79
CA VAL A 193 -1.06 -8.00 11.38
C VAL A 193 -1.92 -9.27 11.38
N ASN A 194 -3.18 -9.18 10.94
CA ASN A 194 -4.13 -10.30 10.87
C ASN A 194 -4.97 -10.23 9.61
#